data_AF-A0A7Z9ZFB0-F1
#
_entry.id   AF-A0A7Z9ZFB0-F1
#
_cell.length_a   1.000
_cell.length_b   1.000
_cell.length_c   1.000
_cell.angle_alpha   90.00
_cell.angle_beta   90.00
_cell.angle_gamma   90.00
#
_symmetry.space_group_name_H-M   'P 1'
#
loop_
_entity.id
_entity.type
_entity.pdbx_description
1 polymer ?
#
loop_
_entity_poly.entity_id
_entity_poly.type
_entity_poly.pdbx_seq_one_letter_code
_entity_poly.pdbx_strand_id
1 'polypeptide(L)'
;MTQKIDYPIHLALSEDRADVYFARTQTILQKEGLDPVVTMEVFANGGGVLCGMKEVLDLLASVLPETAEVWALEEGETMSAREVVLRITAPYSSFGLYETALLGILAHQSGWATAAREVVEAAAGIPVISFGARHVHPNVSAQLEYAAVVGGCVGCATPAGARLAGLSPTGTIPHAMIL
;
A
#
# COMPACT_ATOMS: atom_id res chain seq x y z
N MET A 1 -8.76 -9.54 17.95
CA MET A 1 -8.30 -10.50 16.92
C MET A 1 -8.30 -9.79 15.60
N THR A 2 -7.17 -9.21 15.19
CA THR A 2 -7.02 -8.57 13.89
C THR A 2 -7.08 -9.66 12.84
N GLN A 3 -8.11 -9.64 11.99
CA GLN A 3 -8.23 -10.58 10.88
C GLN A 3 -7.00 -10.36 9.99
N LYS A 4 -6.13 -11.37 9.86
CA LYS A 4 -4.93 -11.29 9.04
C LYS A 4 -5.39 -11.15 7.59
N ILE A 5 -5.25 -9.97 7.02
CA ILE A 5 -5.59 -9.71 5.62
C ILE A 5 -4.49 -10.38 4.80
N ASP A 6 -4.86 -11.32 3.95
CA ASP A 6 -3.91 -12.07 3.12
C ASP A 6 -3.53 -11.23 1.89
N TYR A 7 -2.58 -10.31 2.08
CA TYR A 7 -2.00 -9.55 0.98
C TYR A 7 -1.07 -10.46 0.16
N PRO A 8 -1.05 -10.34 -1.18
CA PRO A 8 -0.16 -11.14 -2.03
C PRO A 8 1.30 -10.63 -1.99
N ILE A 9 1.89 -10.54 -0.79
CA ILE A 9 3.23 -10.00 -0.52
C ILE A 9 4.36 -10.78 -1.21
N HIS A 10 4.10 -12.04 -1.60
CA HIS A 10 5.07 -12.91 -2.29
C HIS A 10 5.67 -12.27 -3.56
N LEU A 11 4.91 -11.41 -4.24
CA LEU A 11 5.38 -10.70 -5.43
C LEU A 11 6.35 -9.57 -5.08
N ALA A 12 6.13 -8.89 -3.96
CA ALA A 12 6.96 -7.79 -3.48
C ALA A 12 8.28 -8.28 -2.87
N LEU A 13 8.34 -9.54 -2.43
CA LEU A 13 9.55 -10.19 -1.94
C LEU A 13 10.53 -10.61 -3.05
N SER A 14 10.13 -10.48 -4.31
CA SER A 14 10.96 -10.89 -5.45
C SER A 14 12.00 -9.83 -5.79
N GLU A 15 13.28 -10.22 -5.85
CA GLU A 15 14.38 -9.31 -6.19
C GLU A 15 14.24 -8.71 -7.60
N ASP A 16 13.52 -9.37 -8.51
CA ASP A 16 13.29 -8.92 -9.89
C ASP A 16 12.35 -7.71 -10.00
N ARG A 17 11.74 -7.29 -8.89
CA ARG A 17 10.88 -6.11 -8.79
C ARG A 17 11.53 -4.92 -8.11
N ALA A 18 12.76 -5.09 -7.62
CA ALA A 18 13.56 -4.00 -7.08
C ALA A 18 14.38 -3.32 -8.18
N ASP A 19 14.66 -2.04 -8.00
CA ASP A 19 15.65 -1.39 -8.86
C ASP A 19 17.02 -2.06 -8.68
N VAL A 20 17.67 -2.37 -9.80
CA VAL A 20 18.91 -3.17 -9.81
C VAL A 20 20.05 -2.60 -8.94
N TYR A 21 20.03 -1.29 -8.66
CA TYR A 21 21.05 -0.67 -7.82
C TYR A 21 20.96 -1.11 -6.36
N PHE A 22 19.79 -1.51 -5.85
CA PHE A 22 19.66 -2.05 -4.49
C PHE A 22 20.38 -3.39 -4.35
N ALA A 23 20.13 -4.34 -5.25
CA ALA A 23 20.81 -5.64 -5.25
C ALA A 23 22.34 -5.50 -5.44
N ARG A 24 22.77 -4.57 -6.30
CA ARG A 24 24.18 -4.24 -6.48
C ARG A 24 24.80 -3.66 -5.20
N THR A 25 24.07 -2.79 -4.50
CA THR A 25 24.53 -2.17 -3.26
C THR A 25 24.67 -3.21 -2.15
N GLN A 26 23.70 -4.10 -2.00
CA GLN A 26 23.75 -5.21 -1.05
C GLN A 26 24.96 -6.12 -1.32
N THR A 27 25.23 -6.44 -2.61
CA THR A 27 26.41 -7.22 -3.00
C THR A 27 27.72 -6.52 -2.63
N ILE A 28 27.80 -5.20 -2.81
CA ILE A 28 28.99 -4.41 -2.43
C ILE A 28 29.17 -4.42 -0.92
N LEU A 29 28.12 -4.10 -0.15
CA LEU A 29 28.14 -4.09 1.31
C LEU A 29 28.57 -5.45 1.88
N GLN A 30 28.03 -6.55 1.34
CA GLN A 30 28.42 -7.90 1.73
C GLN A 30 29.90 -8.20 1.46
N LYS A 31 30.43 -7.79 0.30
CA LYS A 31 31.85 -7.98 -0.05
C LYS A 31 32.80 -7.16 0.83
N GLU A 32 32.37 -5.97 1.24
CA GLU A 32 33.12 -5.12 2.16
C GLU A 32 32.92 -5.52 3.65
N GLY A 33 32.07 -6.51 3.93
CA GLY A 33 31.77 -6.93 5.30
C GLY A 33 31.00 -5.87 6.11
N LEU A 34 30.25 -5.01 5.42
CA LEU A 34 29.49 -3.91 6.02
C LEU A 34 28.00 -4.25 6.06
N ASP A 35 27.37 -4.04 7.22
CA ASP A 35 25.90 -4.06 7.35
C ASP A 35 25.47 -3.06 8.44
N PRO A 36 25.50 -1.76 8.13
CA PRO A 36 25.19 -0.74 9.11
C PRO A 36 23.71 -0.80 9.51
N VAL A 37 23.44 -0.58 10.80
CA VAL A 37 22.11 -0.23 11.27
C VAL A 37 21.83 1.21 10.88
N VAL A 38 20.78 1.43 10.09
CA VAL A 38 20.42 2.75 9.56
C VAL A 38 18.97 3.06 9.89
N THR A 39 18.63 4.34 9.92
CA THR A 39 17.25 4.82 9.98
C THR A 39 16.85 5.38 8.63
N MET A 40 15.83 4.80 8.00
CA MET A 40 15.20 5.30 6.79
C MET A 40 13.84 5.93 7.11
N GLU A 41 13.57 7.11 6.55
CA GLU A 41 12.29 7.80 6.66
C GLU A 41 11.63 7.93 5.28
N VAL A 42 10.36 7.56 5.19
CA VAL A 42 9.52 7.80 4.02
C VAL A 42 8.64 9.00 4.32
N PHE A 43 8.66 10.01 3.46
CA PHE A 43 7.85 11.21 3.59
C PHE A 43 6.91 11.40 2.39
N ALA A 44 5.77 12.04 2.63
CA ALA A 44 4.79 12.29 1.58
C ALA A 44 5.23 13.45 0.67
N ASN A 45 5.04 13.31 -0.65
CA ASN A 45 5.30 14.40 -1.60
C ASN A 45 4.20 15.47 -1.59
N GLY A 46 2.98 15.09 -1.25
CA GLY A 46 1.81 15.96 -1.15
C GLY A 46 0.92 15.53 0.02
N GLY A 47 -0.07 16.35 0.35
CA GLY A 47 -1.06 15.98 1.36
C GLY A 47 -2.13 15.03 0.81
N GLY A 48 -2.82 14.31 1.69
CA GLY A 48 -3.87 13.38 1.28
C GLY A 48 -4.22 12.36 2.36
N VAL A 49 -4.78 11.23 1.94
CA VAL A 49 -5.07 10.08 2.79
C VAL A 49 -3.99 9.02 2.60
N LEU A 50 -3.31 8.65 3.69
CA LEU A 50 -2.33 7.57 3.69
C LEU A 50 -3.04 6.23 3.51
N CYS A 51 -2.60 5.45 2.52
CA CYS A 51 -3.14 4.11 2.29
C CYS A 51 -2.06 3.14 1.79
N GLY A 52 -2.21 1.85 2.15
CA GLY A 52 -1.27 0.77 1.85
C GLY A 52 -0.27 0.47 2.98
N MET A 53 -0.43 1.11 4.14
CA MET A 53 0.47 0.91 5.28
C MET A 53 0.34 -0.49 5.87
N LYS A 54 -0.85 -1.08 5.88
CA LYS A 54 -1.04 -2.48 6.34
C LYS A 54 -0.21 -3.46 5.52
N GLU A 55 -0.24 -3.33 4.20
CA GLU A 55 0.54 -4.18 3.29
C GLU A 55 2.05 -3.97 3.48
N VAL A 56 2.48 -2.72 3.68
CA VAL A 56 3.88 -2.39 4.02
C VAL A 56 4.30 -3.04 5.33
N LEU A 57 3.51 -2.93 6.40
CA LEU A 57 3.85 -3.51 7.70
C LEU A 57 3.89 -5.04 7.65
N ASP A 58 3.00 -5.68 6.89
CA ASP A 58 3.02 -7.13 6.66
C ASP A 58 4.28 -7.57 5.89
N LEU A 59 4.70 -6.79 4.88
CA LEU A 59 5.95 -7.04 4.17
C LEU A 59 7.16 -6.89 5.11
N LEU A 60 7.23 -5.79 5.87
CA LEU A 60 8.33 -5.53 6.79
C LEU A 60 8.43 -6.60 7.89
N ALA A 61 7.29 -7.05 8.43
CA ALA A 61 7.25 -8.13 9.41
C ALA A 61 7.79 -9.47 8.87
N SER A 62 7.81 -9.66 7.55
CA SER A 62 8.34 -10.87 6.92
C SER A 62 9.84 -10.84 6.64
N VAL A 63 10.47 -9.67 6.68
CA VAL A 63 11.87 -9.47 6.25
C VAL A 63 12.78 -8.87 7.32
N LEU A 64 12.21 -8.12 8.27
CA LEU A 64 12.99 -7.46 9.31
C LEU A 64 13.38 -8.44 10.44
N PRO A 65 14.58 -8.26 11.03
CA PRO A 65 14.96 -8.98 12.24
C PRO A 65 14.15 -8.50 13.46
N GLU A 66 14.09 -9.32 14.51
CA GLU A 66 13.40 -8.98 15.77
C GLU A 66 13.97 -7.71 16.45
N THR A 67 15.21 -7.33 16.13
CA THR A 67 15.87 -6.14 16.66
C THR A 67 15.52 -4.86 15.90
N ALA A 68 14.71 -4.94 14.85
CA ALA A 68 14.31 -3.78 14.07
C ALA A 68 13.27 -2.92 14.80
N GLU A 69 13.33 -1.61 14.60
CA GLU A 69 12.30 -0.67 15.05
C GLU A 69 11.52 -0.14 13.85
N VAL A 70 10.19 -0.16 13.94
CA VAL A 70 9.31 0.38 12.89
C VAL A 70 8.28 1.30 13.55
N TRP A 71 8.19 2.52 13.02
CA TRP A 71 7.14 3.47 13.36
C TRP A 71 6.41 3.87 12.07
N ALA A 72 5.08 3.97 12.13
CA ALA A 72 4.26 4.36 10.99
C ALA A 72 3.01 5.09 11.46
N LEU A 73 2.48 5.98 10.61
CA LEU A 73 1.11 6.49 10.75
C LEU A 73 0.09 5.36 10.50
N GLU A 74 -1.11 5.47 11.07
CA GLU A 74 -2.15 4.47 10.85
C GLU A 74 -2.76 4.56 9.44
N GLU A 75 -3.26 3.41 8.95
CA GLU A 75 -3.97 3.30 7.68
C GLU A 75 -5.21 4.21 7.66
N GLY A 76 -5.29 5.10 6.66
CA GLY A 76 -6.40 6.05 6.51
C GLY A 76 -6.21 7.39 7.22
N GLU A 77 -5.09 7.60 7.91
CA GLU A 77 -4.74 8.92 8.45
C GLU A 77 -4.52 9.96 7.34
N THR A 78 -4.75 11.22 7.67
CA THR A 78 -4.37 12.33 6.80
C THR A 78 -2.88 12.61 6.93
N MET A 79 -2.21 12.81 5.80
CA MET A 79 -0.81 13.22 5.75
C MET A 79 -0.65 14.58 5.08
N SER A 80 0.38 15.33 5.47
CA SER A 80 0.79 16.59 4.88
C SER A 80 2.03 16.43 4.00
N ALA A 81 2.26 17.38 3.09
CA ALA A 81 3.49 17.38 2.30
C ALA A 81 4.72 17.44 3.23
N ARG A 82 5.70 16.58 2.97
CA ARG A 82 6.94 16.37 3.75
C ARG A 82 6.75 15.78 5.15
N GLU A 83 5.54 15.34 5.49
CA GLU A 83 5.32 14.58 6.71
C GLU A 83 5.92 13.18 6.58
N VAL A 84 6.61 12.71 7.63
CA VAL A 84 7.14 11.34 7.70
C VAL A 84 6.00 10.41 8.02
N VAL A 85 5.78 9.40 7.16
CA VAL A 85 4.67 8.44 7.29
C VAL A 85 5.13 7.05 7.73
N LEU A 86 6.42 6.75 7.54
CA LEU A 86 7.07 5.50 7.92
C LEU A 86 8.53 5.77 8.29
N ARG A 87 8.99 5.17 9.39
CA ARG A 87 10.38 5.16 9.83
C ARG A 87 10.80 3.72 10.15
N ILE A 88 11.93 3.30 9.61
CA ILE A 88 12.50 1.95 9.81
C ILE A 88 13.92 2.11 10.33
N THR A 89 14.25 1.44 11.43
CA THR A 89 15.61 1.35 11.96
C THR A 89 16.03 -0.11 12.05
N ALA A 90 16.94 -0.53 11.17
CA ALA A 90 17.39 -1.93 11.03
C ALA A 90 18.72 -2.02 10.25
N PRO A 91 19.40 -3.18 10.23
CA PRO A 91 20.49 -3.43 9.29
C PRO A 91 20.01 -3.17 7.84
N TYR A 92 20.74 -2.37 7.06
CA TYR A 92 20.30 -2.00 5.71
C TYR A 92 20.05 -3.22 4.82
N SER A 93 20.84 -4.28 5.00
CA SER A 93 20.70 -5.51 4.23
C SER A 93 19.34 -6.20 4.39
N SER A 94 18.60 -5.96 5.48
CA SER A 94 17.33 -6.63 5.75
C SER A 94 16.13 -6.02 5.03
N PHE A 95 16.24 -4.75 4.59
CA PHE A 95 15.09 -4.06 3.99
C PHE A 95 15.40 -3.24 2.75
N GLY A 96 16.67 -2.88 2.49
CA GLY A 96 17.03 -1.99 1.39
C GLY A 96 16.56 -2.47 0.01
N LEU A 97 16.49 -3.79 -0.22
CA LEU A 97 15.99 -4.34 -1.48
C LEU A 97 14.50 -4.07 -1.72
N TYR A 98 13.72 -3.85 -0.66
CA TYR A 98 12.26 -3.72 -0.75
C TYR A 98 11.79 -2.27 -0.90
N GLU A 99 12.70 -1.29 -0.97
CA GLU A 99 12.36 0.13 -1.07
C GLU A 99 11.44 0.42 -2.26
N THR A 100 11.73 -0.14 -3.44
CA THR A 100 10.88 0.00 -4.64
C THR A 100 9.44 -0.47 -4.37
N ALA A 101 9.28 -1.59 -3.66
CA ALA A 101 7.96 -2.14 -3.34
C ALA A 101 7.23 -1.29 -2.29
N LEU A 102 7.92 -0.90 -1.21
CA LEU A 102 7.39 -0.06 -0.14
C LEU A 102 6.82 1.25 -0.70
N LEU A 103 7.61 1.94 -1.53
CA LEU A 103 7.22 3.19 -2.15
C LEU A 103 6.08 2.99 -3.16
N GLY A 104 6.13 1.94 -3.96
CA GLY A 104 5.07 1.63 -4.94
C GLY A 104 3.72 1.37 -4.28
N ILE A 105 3.70 0.60 -3.19
CA ILE A 105 2.49 0.31 -2.40
C ILE A 105 1.89 1.61 -1.88
N LEU A 106 2.68 2.40 -1.13
CA LEU A 106 2.20 3.63 -0.50
C LEU A 106 1.79 4.67 -1.52
N ALA A 107 2.57 4.86 -2.60
CA ALA A 107 2.29 5.88 -3.60
C ALA A 107 0.97 5.62 -4.34
N HIS A 108 0.76 4.40 -4.82
CA HIS A 108 -0.46 4.07 -5.57
C HIS A 108 -1.70 4.09 -4.69
N GLN A 109 -1.65 3.40 -3.54
CA GLN A 109 -2.83 3.29 -2.67
C GLN A 109 -3.19 4.63 -2.05
N SER A 110 -2.23 5.42 -1.57
CA SER A 110 -2.51 6.76 -1.02
C SER A 110 -3.07 7.71 -2.09
N GLY A 111 -2.56 7.64 -3.33
CA GLY A 111 -3.09 8.43 -4.45
C GLY A 111 -4.56 8.10 -4.74
N TRP A 112 -4.93 6.82 -4.78
CA TRP A 112 -6.31 6.38 -4.98
C TRP A 112 -7.22 6.72 -3.80
N ALA A 113 -6.75 6.55 -2.56
CA ALA A 113 -7.50 6.90 -1.36
C ALA A 113 -7.77 8.41 -1.30
N THR A 114 -6.78 9.23 -1.65
CA THR A 114 -6.92 10.69 -1.72
C THR A 114 -7.94 11.11 -2.78
N ALA A 115 -7.85 10.56 -4.00
CA ALA A 115 -8.83 10.85 -5.05
C ALA A 115 -10.26 10.41 -4.66
N ALA A 116 -10.40 9.26 -3.99
CA ALA A 116 -11.69 8.81 -3.49
C ALA A 116 -12.23 9.75 -2.40
N ARG A 117 -11.37 10.26 -1.51
CA ARG A 117 -11.74 11.24 -0.48
C ARG A 117 -12.29 12.51 -1.10
N GLU A 118 -11.61 13.06 -2.11
CA GLU A 118 -12.08 14.25 -2.84
C GLU A 118 -13.47 14.05 -3.46
N VAL A 119 -13.72 12.88 -4.06
CA VAL A 119 -15.03 12.53 -4.63
C VAL A 119 -16.10 12.40 -3.55
N VAL A 120 -15.79 11.74 -2.43
CA VAL A 120 -16.72 11.56 -1.30
C VAL A 120 -17.08 12.90 -0.65
N GLU A 121 -16.11 13.79 -0.50
CA GLU A 121 -16.34 15.15 -0.02
C GLU A 121 -17.24 15.95 -0.99
N ALA A 122 -16.95 15.88 -2.29
CA ALA A 122 -17.77 16.52 -3.31
C ALA A 122 -19.21 15.96 -3.39
N ALA A 123 -19.41 14.69 -3.02
CA ALA A 123 -20.72 14.05 -2.98
C ALA A 123 -21.62 14.53 -1.82
N ALA A 124 -21.08 15.30 -0.87
CA ALA A 124 -21.83 15.96 0.20
C ALA A 124 -22.82 15.04 0.95
N GLY A 125 -22.35 13.84 1.32
CA GLY A 125 -23.13 12.85 2.07
C GLY A 125 -23.93 11.86 1.21
N ILE A 126 -23.93 12.01 -0.12
CA ILE A 126 -24.46 10.99 -1.04
C ILE A 126 -23.48 9.79 -1.06
N PRO A 127 -23.96 8.55 -0.85
CA PRO A 127 -23.09 7.37 -0.87
C PRO A 127 -22.35 7.19 -2.20
N VAL A 128 -21.03 7.01 -2.13
CA VAL A 128 -20.16 6.76 -3.30
C VAL A 128 -19.67 5.31 -3.28
N ILE A 129 -19.76 4.64 -4.43
CA ILE A 129 -19.29 3.26 -4.61
C ILE A 129 -18.22 3.25 -5.70
N SER A 130 -17.08 2.62 -5.42
CA SER A 130 -15.99 2.51 -6.39
C SER A 130 -16.24 1.38 -7.40
N PHE A 131 -16.26 1.73 -8.69
CA PHE A 131 -16.29 0.81 -9.84
C PHE A 131 -15.04 0.99 -10.74
N GLY A 132 -13.90 1.33 -10.12
CA GLY A 132 -12.67 1.71 -10.82
C GLY A 132 -11.87 0.55 -11.42
N ALA A 133 -12.04 -0.68 -10.90
CA ALA A 133 -11.19 -1.83 -11.20
C ALA A 133 -10.93 -2.13 -12.69
N ARG A 134 -11.88 -1.82 -13.58
CA ARG A 134 -11.75 -2.07 -15.03
C ARG A 134 -10.78 -1.14 -15.76
N HIS A 135 -10.27 -0.11 -15.10
CA HIS A 135 -9.38 0.90 -15.69
C HIS A 135 -7.92 0.76 -15.21
N VAL A 136 -7.63 -0.26 -14.40
CA VAL A 136 -6.27 -0.56 -13.92
C VAL A 136 -5.88 -1.99 -14.25
N HIS A 137 -4.60 -2.32 -14.11
CA HIS A 137 -4.15 -3.69 -14.29
C HIS A 137 -4.87 -4.62 -13.28
N PRO A 138 -5.37 -5.80 -13.70
CA PRO A 138 -6.17 -6.67 -12.83
C PRO A 138 -5.45 -7.05 -11.51
N ASN A 139 -4.12 -7.19 -11.55
CA ASN A 139 -3.31 -7.52 -10.36
C ASN A 139 -3.32 -6.46 -9.25
N VAL A 140 -3.74 -5.22 -9.54
CA VAL A 140 -3.82 -4.13 -8.54
C VAL A 140 -5.27 -3.70 -8.29
N SER A 141 -6.23 -4.37 -8.91
CA SER A 141 -7.65 -4.00 -8.81
C SER A 141 -8.20 -4.12 -7.39
N ALA A 142 -7.72 -5.10 -6.61
CA ALA A 142 -8.14 -5.26 -5.22
C ALA A 142 -7.65 -4.09 -4.35
N GLN A 143 -6.39 -3.66 -4.53
CA GLN A 143 -5.77 -2.55 -3.83
C GLN A 143 -6.42 -1.20 -4.20
N LEU A 144 -6.76 -0.99 -5.47
CA LEU A 144 -7.52 0.18 -5.90
C LEU A 144 -8.86 0.29 -5.16
N GLU A 145 -9.62 -0.80 -5.17
CA GLU A 145 -10.95 -0.84 -4.57
C GLU A 145 -10.88 -0.73 -3.04
N TYR A 146 -9.86 -1.34 -2.41
CA TYR A 146 -9.55 -1.17 -1.00
C TYR A 146 -9.25 0.30 -0.66
N ALA A 147 -8.33 0.92 -1.41
CA ALA A 147 -7.95 2.31 -1.22
C ALA A 147 -9.14 3.26 -1.39
N ALA A 148 -10.03 2.99 -2.33
CA ALA A 148 -11.25 3.78 -2.51
C ALA A 148 -12.17 3.71 -1.28
N VAL A 149 -12.27 2.55 -0.62
CA VAL A 149 -13.01 2.40 0.64
C VAL A 149 -12.32 3.13 1.79
N VAL A 150 -11.00 3.03 1.91
CA VAL A 150 -10.22 3.82 2.90
C VAL A 150 -10.40 5.33 2.68
N GLY A 151 -10.47 5.76 1.43
CA GLY A 151 -10.80 7.13 1.02
C GLY A 151 -12.24 7.57 1.35
N GLY A 152 -13.14 6.65 1.72
CA GLY A 152 -14.49 6.96 2.19
C GLY A 152 -15.63 6.45 1.29
N CYS A 153 -15.34 5.71 0.22
CA CYS A 153 -16.41 5.03 -0.52
C CYS A 153 -17.13 4.03 0.41
N VAL A 154 -18.46 3.96 0.33
CA VAL A 154 -19.25 3.05 1.19
C VAL A 154 -19.12 1.58 0.76
N GLY A 155 -18.54 1.32 -0.42
CA GLY A 155 -18.32 -0.01 -0.96
C GLY A 155 -17.60 -0.01 -2.30
N CYS A 156 -17.37 -1.20 -2.83
CA CYS A 156 -16.63 -1.42 -4.07
C CYS A 156 -17.22 -2.58 -4.89
N ALA A 157 -16.93 -2.61 -6.20
CA ALA A 157 -17.45 -3.63 -7.11
C ALA A 157 -16.79 -5.00 -6.98
N THR A 158 -15.48 -5.05 -6.76
CA THR A 158 -14.75 -6.31 -6.85
C THR A 158 -14.87 -7.14 -5.57
N PRO A 159 -15.10 -8.46 -5.65
CA PRO A 159 -15.06 -9.33 -4.48
C PRO A 159 -13.71 -9.30 -3.75
N ALA A 160 -12.61 -9.12 -4.47
CA ALA A 160 -11.28 -9.08 -3.88
C ALA A 160 -11.06 -7.81 -3.05
N GLY A 161 -11.38 -6.62 -3.58
CA GLY A 161 -11.31 -5.38 -2.82
C GLY A 161 -12.26 -5.36 -1.63
N ALA A 162 -13.48 -5.89 -1.81
CA ALA A 162 -14.46 -5.98 -0.73
C ALA A 162 -13.95 -6.85 0.42
N ARG A 163 -13.30 -7.99 0.12
CA ARG A 163 -12.66 -8.82 1.15
C ARG A 163 -11.55 -8.10 1.90
N LEU A 164 -10.66 -7.37 1.20
CA LEU A 164 -9.61 -6.58 1.86
C LEU A 164 -10.21 -5.52 2.80
N ALA A 165 -11.33 -4.93 2.41
CA ALA A 165 -12.04 -3.92 3.20
C ALA A 165 -12.95 -4.50 4.32
N GLY A 166 -13.12 -5.82 4.40
CA GLY A 166 -14.08 -6.44 5.32
C GLY A 166 -15.56 -6.16 4.97
N LEU A 167 -15.86 -5.91 3.69
CA LEU A 167 -17.17 -5.56 3.17
C LEU A 167 -17.72 -6.64 2.22
N SER A 168 -19.01 -6.51 1.86
CA SER A 168 -19.60 -7.26 0.75
C SER A 168 -19.49 -6.45 -0.56
N PRO A 169 -19.17 -7.09 -1.70
CA PRO A 169 -19.10 -6.40 -2.98
C PRO A 169 -20.48 -5.90 -3.41
N THR A 170 -20.52 -4.74 -4.07
CA THR A 170 -21.76 -4.13 -4.57
C THR A 170 -21.81 -4.13 -6.09
N GLY A 171 -22.98 -4.40 -6.68
CA GLY A 171 -23.17 -4.40 -8.13
C GLY A 171 -24.62 -4.18 -8.52
N THR A 172 -24.83 -3.79 -9.78
CA THR A 172 -26.15 -3.67 -10.40
C THR A 172 -26.28 -4.67 -11.54
N ILE A 173 -27.45 -4.72 -12.18
CA ILE A 173 -27.65 -5.53 -13.38
C ILE A 173 -26.75 -5.01 -14.52
N PRO A 174 -25.91 -5.84 -15.15
CA PRO A 174 -25.11 -5.44 -16.31
C PRO A 174 -25.98 -5.41 -17.58
N HIS A 175 -25.59 -4.60 -18.56
CA HIS A 175 -26.29 -4.51 -19.85
C HIS A 175 -26.49 -5.88 -20.53
N ALA A 176 -25.53 -6.79 -20.39
CA ALA A 176 -25.58 -8.14 -20.97
C ALA A 176 -26.72 -9.03 -20.44
N MET A 177 -27.41 -8.66 -19.35
CA MET A 177 -28.60 -9.38 -18.89
C MET A 177 -29.86 -9.01 -19.69
N ILE A 178 -29.90 -7.80 -20.25
CA ILE A 178 -31.05 -7.27 -21.00
C ILE A 178 -30.94 -7.62 -22.50
N LEU A 179 -29.71 -7.69 -23.01
CA LEU A 179 -29.38 -8.05 -24.39
C LEU A 179 -29.55 -9.56 -24.63
#